data_AF-A0ABD0SVN3-F1
#
_entry.id   AF-A0ABD0SVN3-F1
#
_cell.length_a   1.000
_cell.length_b   1.000
_cell.length_c   1.000
_cell.angle_alpha   90.00
_cell.angle_beta   90.00
_cell.angle_gamma   90.00
#
_symmetry.space_group_name_H-M   'P 1'
#
loop_
_entity.id
_entity.type
_entity.pdbx_description
1 polymer ?
#
loop_
_entity_poly.entity_id
_entity_poly.type
_entity_poly.pdbx_seq_one_letter_code
_entity_poly.pdbx_strand_id
1 'polypeptide(L)' 'MSNRKREKTLNSQSRELIIKLHNYFEREYQNGGPLIPINRVQDRVADALGISRQTVSKINKEKFGPSGSE' A
#
# COMPACT_ATOMS: atom_id res chain seq x y z
N MET A 1 32.26 11.84 -5.08
CA MET A 1 31.78 11.41 -3.74
C MET A 1 30.25 11.43 -3.79
N SER A 2 29.61 10.28 -3.60
CA SER A 2 28.16 10.13 -3.77
C SER A 2 27.41 10.92 -2.69
N ASN A 3 26.54 11.83 -3.13
CA ASN A 3 25.71 12.67 -2.26
C ASN A 3 24.61 11.79 -1.65
N ARG A 4 24.94 11.00 -0.61
CA ARG A 4 23.94 10.23 0.14
C ARG A 4 23.05 11.21 0.88
N LYS A 5 21.92 11.55 0.26
CA LYS A 5 20.78 12.20 0.91
C LYS A 5 20.53 11.43 2.21
N ARG A 6 20.66 12.08 3.38
CA ARG A 6 20.41 11.43 4.68
C ARG A 6 19.05 10.75 4.60
N GLU A 7 19.04 9.42 4.62
CA GLU A 7 17.79 8.65 4.61
C GLU A 7 16.98 9.08 5.83
N LYS A 8 15.80 9.67 5.59
CA LYS A 8 14.87 9.94 6.68
C LYS A 8 14.53 8.60 7.31
N THR A 9 14.82 8.46 8.60
CA THR A 9 14.41 7.28 9.36
C THR A 9 12.89 7.23 9.39
N LEU A 10 12.31 6.20 8.77
CA LEU A 10 10.88 5.93 8.86
C LEU A 10 10.53 5.47 10.28
N ASN A 11 9.37 5.91 10.78
CA ASN A 11 8.83 5.40 12.04
C ASN A 11 8.46 3.90 11.92
N SER A 12 8.23 3.25 13.05
CA SER A 12 7.93 1.81 13.13
C SER A 12 6.70 1.43 12.31
N GLN A 13 5.63 2.22 12.39
CA GLN A 13 4.37 1.96 11.69
C GLN A 13 4.56 1.99 10.16
N SER A 14 5.29 2.98 9.64
CA SER A 14 5.59 3.05 8.20
C SER A 14 6.43 1.86 7.73
N ARG A 15 7.39 1.40 8.55
CA ARG A 15 8.18 0.20 8.25
C ARG A 15 7.31 -1.06 8.19
N GLU A 16 6.38 -1.21 9.13
CA GLU A 16 5.45 -2.34 9.14
C GLU A 16 4.56 -2.37 7.90
N LEU A 17 4.03 -1.21 7.48
CA LEU A 17 3.22 -1.10 6.27
C LEU A 17 4.03 -1.50 5.02
N ILE A 18 5.31 -1.11 4.94
CA ILE A 18 6.19 -1.52 3.83
C ILE A 18 6.39 -3.03 3.82
N ILE A 19 6.64 -3.66 4.97
CA ILE A 19 6.83 -5.11 5.08
C ILE A 19 5.55 -5.85 4.64
N LYS A 20 4.38 -5.40 5.08
CA LYS A 20 3.09 -6.00 4.69
C LYS A 20 2.85 -5.89 3.19
N LEU A 21 3.10 -4.72 2.61
CA LEU A 21 2.98 -4.50 1.17
C LEU A 21 3.95 -5.37 0.37
N HIS A 22 5.20 -5.48 0.81
CA HIS A 22 6.20 -6.36 0.20
C HIS A 22 5.72 -7.82 0.20
N ASN A 23 5.27 -8.32 1.36
CA ASN A 23 4.79 -9.68 1.49
C ASN A 23 3.55 -9.95 0.62
N TYR A 24 2.66 -8.97 0.43
CA TYR A 24 1.54 -9.09 -0.48
C TYR A 24 2.00 -9.26 -1.93
N PHE A 25 2.96 -8.46 -2.40
CA PHE A 25 3.47 -8.59 -3.77
C PHE A 25 4.32 -9.83 -3.98
N GLU A 26 5.06 -10.28 -2.97
CA GLU A 26 5.76 -11.57 -3.01
C GLU A 26 4.77 -12.73 -3.19
N ARG A 27 3.62 -12.69 -2.51
CA ARG A 27 2.54 -13.66 -2.74
C ARG A 27 1.94 -13.56 -4.14
N GLU A 28 1.76 -12.35 -4.69
CA GLU A 28 1.31 -12.18 -6.09
C GLU A 28 2.31 -12.77 -7.09
N TYR A 29 3.62 -12.57 -6.86
CA TYR A 29 4.68 -13.16 -7.67
C TYR A 29 4.64 -14.69 -7.62
N GLN A 30 4.57 -15.26 -6.42
CA GLN A 30 4.46 -16.71 -6.21
C GLN A 30 3.17 -17.30 -6.80
N ASN A 31 2.08 -16.52 -6.81
CA ASN A 31 0.80 -16.90 -7.41
C ASN A 31 0.81 -16.80 -8.95
N GLY A 32 1.84 -16.22 -9.57
CA GLY A 32 1.90 -16.01 -11.02
C GLY A 32 0.96 -14.90 -11.53
N GLY A 33 0.52 -14.02 -10.63
CA GLY A 33 -0.41 -12.94 -10.96
C GLY A 33 -1.14 -12.38 -9.74
N PRO A 34 -1.97 -11.34 -9.94
CA PRO A 34 -2.66 -10.65 -8.86
C PRO A 34 -3.54 -11.60 -8.03
N LEU A 35 -3.44 -11.52 -6.69
CA LEU A 35 -4.33 -12.26 -5.77
C LEU A 35 -5.76 -11.72 -5.86
N ILE A 36 -5.86 -10.41 -6.03
CA ILE A 36 -7.11 -9.68 -6.24
C ILE A 36 -6.99 -8.95 -7.60
N PRO A 37 -8.04 -8.93 -8.44
CA PRO A 37 -8.01 -8.26 -9.74
C PRO A 37 -7.48 -6.82 -9.69
N ILE A 38 -6.67 -6.43 -10.68
CA ILE A 38 -6.00 -5.12 -10.72
C ILE A 38 -6.96 -3.92 -10.68
N ASN A 39 -8.19 -4.09 -11.15
CA ASN A 39 -9.23 -3.06 -11.14
C ASN A 39 -9.85 -2.85 -9.76
N ARG A 40 -9.60 -3.72 -8.78
CA ARG A 40 -10.09 -3.60 -7.39
C ARG A 40 -9.03 -2.99 -6.48
N VAL A 41 -8.59 -1.78 -6.82
CA VAL A 41 -7.45 -1.10 -6.17
C VAL A 41 -7.61 -0.97 -4.66
N GLN A 42 -8.78 -0.54 -4.17
CA GLN A 42 -9.01 -0.37 -2.73
C GLN A 42 -8.98 -1.71 -1.98
N ASP A 43 -9.46 -2.78 -2.60
CA ASP A 43 -9.47 -4.12 -2.00
C ASP A 43 -8.04 -4.69 -1.94
N ARG A 44 -7.24 -4.45 -2.98
CA ARG A 44 -5.80 -4.79 -2.99
C ARG A 44 -5.04 -4.08 -1.87
N VAL A 45 -5.26 -2.78 -1.69
CA VAL A 45 -4.62 -2.01 -0.61
C VAL A 45 -5.07 -2.50 0.77
N ALA A 46 -6.37 -2.81 0.93
CA ALA A 46 -6.91 -3.33 2.17
C ALA A 46 -6.28 -4.67 2.55
N ASP A 47 -6.20 -5.63 1.62
CA ASP A 47 -5.54 -6.93 1.84
C ASP A 47 -4.04 -6.76 2.09
N ALA A 48 -3.37 -5.96 1.25
CA ALA A 48 -1.93 -5.76 1.33
C ALA A 48 -1.46 -5.16 2.65
N LEU A 49 -2.23 -4.23 3.23
CA LEU A 49 -1.86 -3.54 4.46
C LEU A 49 -2.55 -4.12 5.70
N GLY A 50 -3.45 -5.09 5.54
CA GLY A 50 -4.22 -5.69 6.63
C GLY A 50 -5.14 -4.69 7.33
N ILE A 51 -5.77 -3.79 6.56
CA ILE A 51 -6.67 -2.75 7.06
C ILE A 51 -8.04 -2.83 6.37
N SER A 52 -9.08 -2.29 7.00
CA SER A 52 -10.41 -2.34 6.40
C SER A 52 -10.49 -1.52 5.10
N ARG A 53 -11.26 -2.01 4.12
CA ARG A 53 -11.58 -1.25 2.91
C ARG A 53 -12.20 0.12 3.21
N GLN A 54 -12.97 0.22 4.30
CA GLN A 54 -13.57 1.48 4.75
C GLN A 54 -12.50 2.48 5.19
N THR A 55 -11.47 2.02 5.90
CA THR A 55 -10.29 2.83 6.28
C THR A 55 -9.58 3.35 5.03
N VAL A 56 -9.32 2.49 4.05
CA VAL A 56 -8.72 2.87 2.76
C VAL A 56 -9.58 3.92 2.05
N SER A 57 -10.90 3.68 1.96
CA SER A 57 -11.83 4.62 1.33
C SER A 57 -11.84 5.98 2.03
N LYS A 58 -11.80 6.01 3.36
CA LYS A 58 -11.75 7.24 4.15
C LYS A 58 -10.46 8.02 3.87
N ILE A 59 -9.30 7.36 3.92
CA ILE A 59 -7.99 7.97 3.64
C ILE A 59 -7.94 8.53 2.21
N ASN A 60 -8.43 7.76 1.22
CA ASN A 60 -8.47 8.22 -0.16
C ASN A 60 -9.39 9.43 -0.34
N LYS A 61 -10.54 9.47 0.34
CA LYS A 61 -11.43 10.65 0.32
C LYS A 61 -10.79 11.87 0.95
N GLU A 62 -10.08 11.71 2.07
CA GLU A 62 -9.33 12.80 2.72
C GLU A 62 -8.24 13.37 1.80
N LYS A 63 -7.59 12.52 1.00
CA LYS A 63 -6.49 12.93 0.12
C LYS A 63 -6.94 13.48 -1.23
N PHE A 64 -7.97 12.87 -1.85
CA PHE A 64 -8.35 13.08 -3.25
C PHE A 64 -9.77 13.62 -3.44
N GLY A 65 -10.53 13.82 -2.35
CA GLY A 65 -11.93 14.28 -2.43
C GLY A 65 -12.92 13.16 -2.79
N PRO A 66 -14.18 13.49 -3.14
CA PRO A 66 -15.26 12.52 -3.26
C PRO A 66 -15.07 11.47 -4.37
N SER A 67 -14.22 11.71 -5.37
CA SER A 67 -13.84 10.74 -6.40
C SER A 67 -12.94 9.63 -5.88
N GLY A 68 -12.13 9.89 -4.84
CA GLY A 68 -11.23 8.90 -4.23
C GLY A 68 -10.06 8.45 -5.11
N SER A 69 -9.76 9.18 -6.18
CA SER A 69 -8.63 9.01 -7.10
C SER A 69 -8.21 10.37 -7.69
N GLU A 70 -6.91 10.53 -7.99
CA GLU A 70 -6.40 11.57 -8.91
C GLU A 70 -6.93 11.36 -10.34
#